data_AF-A0A7S3KTI4-F1
#
_entry.id   AF-A0A7S3KTI4-F1
#
_cell.length_a   1.000
_cell.length_b   1.000
_cell.length_c   1.000
_cell.angle_alpha   90.00
_cell.angle_beta   90.00
_cell.angle_gamma   90.00
#
_symmetry.space_group_name_H-M   'P 1'
#
loop_
_entity.id
_entity.type
_entity.pdbx_description
1 polymer ?
#
loop_
_entity_poly.entity_id
_entity_poly.type
_entity_poly.pdbx_seq_one_letter_code
_entity_poly.pdbx_strand_id
1 'polypeptide(L)'
;MSSIWIQNLKESKNVIGFIAGLTLLSTTIIKGHIRDNEVFGADGNGGHMLKIVTDLTDEEMAKLKFTKRLHWHLPTLHKYSEGRDLISDQELSDRGIEIPQEKYIEYNKRPPHDKYL
;
A
#
# COMPACT_ATOMS: atom_id res chain seq x y z
N MET A 1 25.27 -57.94 10.87
CA MET A 1 25.14 -56.60 10.27
C MET A 1 26.47 -56.29 9.58
N SER A 2 26.52 -56.24 8.24
CA SER A 2 27.80 -56.19 7.49
C SER A 2 28.52 -54.85 7.67
N SER A 3 29.86 -54.89 7.62
CA SER A 3 30.76 -53.73 7.83
C SER A 3 30.44 -52.53 6.93
N ILE A 4 29.90 -52.78 5.73
CA ILE A 4 29.49 -51.77 4.74
C ILE A 4 28.35 -50.89 5.27
N TRP A 5 27.37 -51.46 5.99
CA TRP A 5 26.26 -50.67 6.55
C TRP A 5 26.72 -49.72 7.66
N ILE A 6 27.70 -50.14 8.45
CA ILE A 6 28.27 -49.32 9.53
C ILE A 6 29.10 -48.15 8.96
N GLN A 7 29.82 -48.38 7.86
CA GLN A 7 30.54 -47.33 7.15
C GLN A 7 29.57 -46.32 6.52
N ASN A 8 28.53 -46.79 5.81
CA ASN A 8 27.52 -45.92 5.21
C ASN A 8 26.75 -45.09 6.24
N LEU A 9 26.46 -45.63 7.43
CA LEU A 9 25.83 -44.87 8.52
C LEU A 9 26.73 -43.78 9.11
N LYS A 10 28.05 -44.01 9.15
CA LYS A 10 29.01 -42.99 9.60
C LYS A 10 29.13 -41.87 8.57
N GLU A 11 29.20 -42.21 7.30
CA GLU A 11 29.25 -41.22 6.22
C GLU A 11 27.94 -40.44 6.08
N SER A 12 26.78 -41.09 6.23
CA SER A 12 25.48 -40.41 6.15
C SER A 12 25.29 -39.37 7.25
N LYS A 13 25.82 -39.61 8.46
CA LYS A 13 25.79 -38.61 9.55
C LYS A 13 26.55 -37.33 9.16
N ASN A 14 27.71 -37.46 8.51
CA ASN A 14 28.50 -36.32 8.07
C ASN A 14 27.78 -35.55 6.95
N VAL A 15 27.18 -36.27 6.00
CA VAL A 15 26.39 -35.67 4.90
C VAL A 15 25.17 -34.93 5.44
N ILE A 16 24.41 -35.55 6.35
CA ILE A 16 23.23 -34.93 6.97
C ILE A 16 23.63 -33.70 7.79
N GLY A 17 24.71 -33.80 8.59
CA GLY A 17 25.24 -32.67 9.36
C GLY A 17 25.68 -31.51 8.47
N PHE A 18 26.32 -31.79 7.34
CA PHE A 18 26.72 -30.78 6.37
C PHE A 18 25.51 -30.08 5.74
N ILE A 19 24.51 -30.84 5.29
CA ILE A 19 23.29 -30.29 4.69
C ILE A 19 22.50 -29.46 5.72
N ALA A 20 22.37 -29.94 6.95
CA ALA A 20 21.72 -29.21 8.03
C ALA A 20 22.48 -27.93 8.39
N GLY A 21 23.80 -27.96 8.43
CA GLY A 21 24.63 -26.78 8.66
C GLY A 21 24.50 -25.75 7.53
N LEU A 22 24.54 -26.20 6.27
CA LEU A 22 24.40 -25.33 5.09
C LEU A 22 23.02 -24.67 5.05
N THR A 23 21.96 -25.42 5.35
CA THR A 23 20.58 -24.90 5.37
C THR A 23 20.36 -23.91 6.49
N LEU A 24 20.88 -24.15 7.70
CA LEU A 24 20.83 -23.18 8.79
C LEU A 24 21.60 -21.90 8.46
N LEU A 25 22.82 -22.02 7.92
CA LEU A 25 23.64 -20.87 7.54
C LEU A 25 22.98 -20.04 6.43
N SER A 26 22.43 -20.70 5.40
CA SER A 26 21.70 -20.04 4.33
C SER A 26 20.46 -19.29 4.83
N THR A 27 19.65 -19.94 5.67
CA THR A 27 18.37 -19.37 6.10
C THR A 27 18.50 -18.29 7.15
N THR A 28 19.48 -18.38 8.03
CA THR A 28 19.63 -17.42 9.14
C THR A 28 20.56 -16.27 8.77
N ILE A 29 21.77 -16.58 8.28
CA ILE A 29 22.81 -15.57 8.07
C ILE A 29 22.61 -14.91 6.71
N ILE A 30 22.54 -15.69 5.63
CA ILE A 30 22.50 -15.12 4.27
C ILE A 30 21.17 -14.41 4.02
N LYS A 31 20.05 -15.09 4.25
CA LYS A 31 18.72 -14.47 4.06
C LYS A 31 18.48 -13.31 5.04
N GLY A 32 18.98 -13.42 6.27
CA GLY A 32 18.92 -12.32 7.24
C GLY A 32 19.65 -11.10 6.73
N HIS A 33 20.91 -11.26 6.29
CA HIS A 33 21.73 -10.16 5.79
C HIS A 33 21.15 -9.52 4.51
N ILE A 34 20.66 -10.33 3.55
CA ILE A 34 20.02 -9.79 2.34
C ILE A 34 18.77 -9.00 2.71
N ARG A 35 17.89 -9.55 3.56
CA ARG A 35 16.68 -8.86 4.00
C ARG A 35 17.02 -7.55 4.70
N ASP A 36 17.99 -7.56 5.59
CA ASP A 36 18.34 -6.38 6.37
C ASP A 36 19.00 -5.33 5.47
N ASN A 37 19.80 -5.72 4.47
CA ASN A 37 20.31 -4.79 3.45
C ASN A 37 19.20 -4.23 2.55
N GLU A 38 18.21 -5.04 2.17
CA GLU A 38 17.05 -4.61 1.39
C GLU A 38 16.18 -3.60 2.15
N VAL A 39 16.06 -3.77 3.48
CA VAL A 39 15.24 -2.92 4.35
C VAL A 39 16.00 -1.67 4.79
N PHE A 40 17.20 -1.82 5.35
CA PHE A 40 17.95 -0.74 6.01
C PHE A 40 19.04 -0.13 5.14
N GLY A 41 19.49 -0.80 4.08
CA GLY A 41 20.61 -0.32 3.26
C GLY A 41 21.96 -0.45 3.96
N ALA A 42 23.03 -0.07 3.27
CA ALA A 42 24.40 -0.18 3.79
C ALA A 42 24.71 0.85 4.90
N ASP A 43 24.01 1.98 4.92
CA ASP A 43 24.20 3.09 5.85
C ASP A 43 23.06 3.23 6.88
N GLY A 44 22.05 2.36 6.83
CA GLY A 44 20.90 2.39 7.74
C GLY A 44 19.79 3.38 7.35
N ASN A 45 19.90 4.07 6.21
CA ASN A 45 18.91 5.07 5.76
C ASN A 45 17.79 4.51 4.87
N GLY A 46 17.75 3.18 4.69
CA GLY A 46 16.76 2.48 3.89
C GLY A 46 17.36 1.86 2.63
N GLY A 47 17.04 0.59 2.38
CA GLY A 47 17.53 -0.16 1.23
C GLY A 47 16.62 -0.05 0.00
N HIS A 48 16.77 -0.98 -0.93
CA HIS A 48 15.98 -1.02 -2.17
C HIS A 48 14.48 -1.19 -1.94
N MET A 49 14.05 -1.65 -0.76
CA MET A 49 12.64 -1.71 -0.38
C MET A 49 11.91 -0.36 -0.52
N LEU A 50 12.59 0.77 -0.32
CA LEU A 50 11.98 2.10 -0.48
C LEU A 50 11.83 2.55 -1.94
N LYS A 51 12.51 1.87 -2.87
CA LYS A 51 12.52 2.25 -4.28
C LYS A 51 11.30 1.67 -4.99
N ILE A 52 10.37 2.54 -5.35
CA ILE A 52 9.24 2.19 -6.23
C ILE A 52 9.65 2.47 -7.67
N VAL A 53 9.61 1.45 -8.52
CA VAL A 53 9.83 1.57 -9.97
C VAL A 53 8.50 1.41 -10.67
N THR A 54 8.21 2.32 -11.61
CA THR A 54 7.02 2.27 -12.44
C THR A 54 7.42 2.42 -13.89
N ASP A 55 6.83 1.62 -14.77
CA ASP A 55 7.05 1.72 -16.23
C ASP A 55 6.21 2.83 -16.88
N LEU A 56 5.48 3.61 -16.09
CA LEU A 56 4.65 4.70 -16.57
C LEU A 56 5.52 5.87 -17.06
N THR A 57 5.19 6.37 -18.24
CA THR A 57 5.74 7.63 -18.72
C THR A 57 5.21 8.80 -17.89
N ASP A 58 5.93 9.92 -17.87
CA ASP A 58 5.50 11.13 -17.16
C ASP A 58 4.13 11.63 -17.64
N GLU A 59 3.81 11.43 -18.92
CA GLU A 59 2.50 11.77 -19.48
C GLU A 59 1.38 10.89 -18.92
N GLU A 60 1.60 9.59 -18.82
CA GLU A 60 0.63 8.64 -18.25
C GLU A 60 0.42 8.90 -16.75
N MET A 61 1.50 9.19 -16.02
CA MET A 61 1.44 9.61 -14.62
C MET A 61 0.62 10.91 -14.45
N ALA A 62 0.82 11.88 -15.34
CA ALA A 62 0.05 13.13 -15.33
C ALA A 62 -1.44 12.89 -15.63
N LYS A 63 -1.77 12.02 -16.59
CA LYS A 63 -3.17 11.62 -16.89
C LYS A 63 -3.85 10.94 -15.70
N LEU A 64 -3.14 10.06 -15.00
CA LEU A 64 -3.62 9.42 -13.77
C LEU A 64 -3.91 10.45 -12.67
N LYS A 65 -2.98 11.37 -12.40
CA LYS A 65 -3.18 12.46 -11.44
C LYS A 65 -4.35 13.36 -11.83
N PHE A 66 -4.46 13.72 -13.11
CA PHE A 66 -5.57 14.52 -13.62
C PHE A 66 -6.92 13.84 -13.39
N THR A 67 -7.03 12.54 -13.71
CA THR A 67 -8.26 11.76 -13.51
C THR A 67 -8.69 11.76 -12.05
N LYS A 68 -7.76 11.57 -11.11
CA LYS A 68 -8.04 11.68 -9.67
C LYS A 68 -8.51 13.07 -9.26
N ARG A 69 -7.87 14.15 -9.75
CA ARG A 69 -8.31 15.53 -9.46
C ARG A 69 -9.70 15.80 -10.04
N LEU A 70 -9.97 15.30 -11.24
CA LEU A 70 -11.26 15.47 -11.90
C LEU A 70 -12.39 14.81 -11.09
N HIS A 71 -12.15 13.63 -10.50
CA HIS A 71 -13.12 12.96 -9.62
C HIS A 71 -13.57 13.85 -8.45
N TRP A 72 -12.70 14.71 -7.91
CA TRP A 72 -13.07 15.66 -6.85
C TRP A 72 -14.03 16.74 -7.34
N HIS A 73 -13.81 17.25 -8.56
CA HIS A 73 -14.64 18.31 -9.15
C HIS A 73 -15.93 17.80 -9.77
N LEU A 74 -15.96 16.53 -10.19
CA LEU A 74 -17.16 15.93 -10.77
C LEU A 74 -18.24 15.75 -9.68
N PRO A 75 -19.47 16.22 -9.94
CA PRO A 75 -20.63 15.79 -9.19
C PRO A 75 -20.93 14.34 -9.57
N THR A 76 -20.30 13.39 -8.88
CA THR A 76 -20.69 11.99 -8.98
C THR A 76 -22.09 11.83 -8.37
N LEU A 77 -22.97 11.04 -9.02
CA LEU A 77 -24.31 10.73 -8.51
C LEU A 77 -24.31 10.28 -7.03
N HIS A 78 -23.21 9.68 -6.59
CA HIS A 78 -23.04 9.13 -5.24
C HIS A 78 -22.57 10.16 -4.19
N LYS A 79 -22.16 11.38 -4.56
CA LYS A 79 -21.69 12.38 -3.58
C LYS A 79 -22.80 13.04 -2.77
N TYR A 80 -24.02 13.08 -3.29
CA TYR A 80 -25.15 13.74 -2.64
C TYR A 80 -26.07 12.78 -1.88
N SER A 81 -25.81 11.48 -1.93
CA SER A 81 -26.60 10.47 -1.25
C SER A 81 -25.65 9.49 -0.56
N GLU A 82 -25.16 9.85 0.61
CA GLU A 82 -24.57 8.88 1.55
C GLU A 82 -25.67 7.97 2.14
N GLY A 83 -26.51 7.35 1.30
CA GLY A 83 -27.56 6.43 1.72
C GLY A 83 -28.57 7.00 2.73
N ARG A 84 -28.63 8.32 2.89
CA ARG A 84 -29.56 9.02 3.77
C ARG A 84 -30.57 9.73 2.88
N ASP A 85 -31.86 9.43 3.09
CA ASP A 85 -32.95 10.23 2.53
C ASP A 85 -32.79 11.66 3.05
N LEU A 86 -32.44 12.58 2.16
CA LEU A 86 -32.36 13.99 2.48
C LEU A 86 -33.79 14.52 2.59
N ILE A 87 -34.14 14.99 3.78
CA ILE A 87 -35.40 15.72 4.02
C ILE A 87 -35.35 16.98 3.15
N SER A 88 -36.40 17.20 2.35
CA SER A 88 -36.51 18.37 1.48
C SER A 88 -36.72 19.64 2.30
N ASP A 89 -36.19 20.77 1.81
CA ASP A 89 -36.41 22.10 2.41
C ASP A 89 -37.91 22.43 2.58
N GLN A 90 -38.76 21.89 1.68
CA GLN A 90 -40.21 22.01 1.78
C GLN A 90 -40.75 21.31 3.04
N GLU A 91 -40.28 20.11 3.34
CA GLU A 91 -40.71 19.37 4.54
C GLU A 91 -40.24 20.04 5.84
N LEU A 92 -39.11 20.75 5.79
CA LEU A 92 -38.60 21.54 6.93
C LEU A 92 -39.45 22.79 7.17
N SER A 93 -39.85 23.46 6.08
CA SER A 93 -40.78 24.59 6.12
C SER A 93 -42.15 24.18 6.69
N ASP A 94 -42.69 23.03 6.26
CA ASP A 94 -43.97 22.50 6.75
C ASP A 94 -43.92 22.17 8.26
N ARG A 95 -42.73 21.91 8.81
CA ARG A 95 -42.48 21.70 10.24
C ARG A 95 -42.26 23.01 11.03
N GLY A 96 -42.35 24.16 10.37
CA GLY A 96 -42.14 25.48 10.98
C GLY A 96 -40.68 25.78 11.30
N ILE A 97 -39.74 25.10 10.63
CA ILE A 97 -38.30 25.34 10.81
C ILE A 97 -37.84 26.33 9.73
N GLU A 98 -37.53 27.56 10.14
CA GLU A 98 -36.97 28.57 9.24
C GLU A 98 -35.48 28.32 9.01
N ILE A 99 -35.09 28.05 7.75
CA ILE A 99 -33.69 27.88 7.37
C ILE A 99 -33.18 29.22 6.83
N PRO A 100 -32.21 29.87 7.49
CA PRO A 100 -31.64 31.11 6.98
C PRO A 100 -30.92 30.84 5.67
N GLN A 101 -31.34 31.50 4.60
CA GLN A 101 -30.68 31.42 3.30
C GLN A 101 -29.35 32.17 3.38
N GLU A 102 -28.25 31.42 3.40
CA GLU A 102 -26.92 32.03 3.33
C GLU A 102 -26.75 32.74 1.98
N LYS A 103 -26.14 33.92 2.00
CA LYS A 103 -25.86 34.66 0.77
C LYS A 103 -24.98 33.79 -0.12
N TYR A 104 -25.41 33.58 -1.38
CA TYR A 104 -24.61 32.86 -2.36
C TYR A 104 -23.25 33.55 -2.52
N ILE A 105 -22.20 32.86 -2.08
CA ILE A 105 -20.82 33.26 -2.28
C ILE A 105 -20.25 32.26 -3.28
N GLU A 106 -19.79 32.76 -4.42
CA GLU A 106 -19.07 31.94 -5.39
C GLU A 106 -17.72 31.53 -4.82
N TYR A 107 -17.71 30.40 -4.10
CA TYR A 107 -16.47 29.78 -3.69
C TYR A 107 -15.82 29.10 -4.91
N ASN A 108 -14.70 29.64 -5.37
CA ASN A 108 -13.83 28.93 -6.31
C ASN A 108 -13.22 27.72 -5.60
N LYS A 109 -13.85 26.55 -5.75
CA LYS A 109 -13.34 25.29 -5.21
C LYS A 109 -12.04 24.92 -5.91
N ARG A 110 -10.93 24.96 -5.18
CA ARG A 110 -9.63 24.46 -5.65
C ARG A 110 -9.50 22.95 -5.42
N PRO A 111 -8.80 22.20 -6.29
CA PRO A 111 -8.48 20.81 -6.02
C PRO A 111 -7.63 20.72 -4.75
N PRO A 112 -7.79 19.63 -3.96
CA PRO A 112 -6.92 19.39 -2.83
C PRO A 112 -5.50 19.08 -3.32
N HIS A 113 -4.52 19.25 -2.43
CA HIS A 113 -3.13 18.90 -2.73
C HIS A 113 -3.00 17.41 -3.08
N ASP A 114 -2.02 17.02 -3.91
CA ASP A 114 -1.82 15.62 -4.36
C ASP A 114 -1.72 14.60 -3.22
N LYS A 115 -1.27 15.04 -2.04
CA LYS A 115 -1.27 14.25 -0.80
C LYS A 115 -2.66 13.72 -0.39
N TYR A 116 -3.73 14.40 -0.79
CA TYR A 116 -5.11 14.14 -0.38
C TYR A 116 -5.98 13.63 -1.55
N LEU A 117 -5.37 13.18 -2.66
CA LEU A 117 -6.06 12.63 -3.84
C LEU A 117 -6.10 11.10 -3.86
#